data_AF-A0A7J4KDA3-F1
#
_entry.id   AF-A0A7J4KDA3-F1
#
_cell.length_a   1.000
_cell.length_b   1.000
_cell.length_c   1.000
_cell.angle_alpha   90.00
_cell.angle_beta   90.00
_cell.angle_gamma   90.00
#
_symmetry.space_group_name_H-M   'P 1'
#
loop_
_entity.id
_entity.type
_entity.pdbx_description
1 polymer ?
#
loop_
_entity_poly.entity_id
_entity_poly.type
_entity_poly.pdbx_seq_one_letter_code
_entity_poly.pdbx_strand_id
1 'polypeptide(L)'
;MNQSQRERVMGKFREGRIDILIATDVAARGIDVPAVDLVVNFDVPQDTEYYIHRIGRTGRAGKSGRSFLFVSGREMWKLRDIQRYAKIRIAQQAVPKEHEIHMRKAELLTEKVRDLIETGKLDSYTAQVQQIMGEEYTSLDVASALLSLYAGSGQRSDK
;
A
#
# COMPACT_ATOMS: atom_id res chain seq x y z
N MET A 1 -19.26 15.71 -6.84
CA MET A 1 -17.90 16.28 -7.05
C MET A 1 -17.96 17.14 -8.30
N ASN A 2 -17.51 18.40 -8.24
CA ASN A 2 -17.46 19.23 -9.46
C ASN A 2 -16.27 18.82 -10.34
N GLN A 3 -16.32 19.17 -11.63
CA GLN A 3 -15.30 18.77 -12.60
C GLN A 3 -13.89 19.31 -12.26
N SER A 4 -13.78 20.52 -11.71
CA SER A 4 -12.51 21.12 -11.29
C SER A 4 -11.82 20.34 -10.14
N GLN A 5 -12.61 19.88 -9.16
CA GLN A 5 -12.10 19.03 -8.07
C GLN A 5 -11.58 17.70 -8.60
N ARG A 6 -12.28 17.11 -9.57
CA ARG A 6 -11.88 15.87 -10.25
C ARG A 6 -10.52 16.04 -10.92
N GLU A 7 -10.36 17.09 -11.72
CA GLU A 7 -9.11 17.38 -12.44
C GLU A 7 -7.95 17.63 -11.48
N ARG A 8 -8.19 18.35 -10.38
CA ARG A 8 -7.17 18.60 -9.35
C ARG A 8 -6.69 17.32 -8.67
N VAL A 9 -7.62 16.42 -8.28
CA VAL A 9 -7.26 15.13 -7.67
C VAL A 9 -6.48 14.27 -8.66
N MET A 10 -6.92 14.23 -9.91
CA MET A 10 -6.22 13.49 -10.97
C MET A 10 -4.85 14.05 -11.29
N GLY A 11 -4.68 15.38 -11.27
CA GLY A 11 -3.37 16.02 -11.41
C GLY A 11 -2.40 15.56 -10.33
N LYS A 12 -2.82 15.65 -9.06
CA LYS A 12 -2.02 15.19 -7.92
C LYS A 12 -1.69 13.69 -7.98
N PHE A 13 -2.62 12.86 -8.45
CA PHE A 13 -2.40 11.43 -8.63
C PHE A 13 -1.36 11.14 -9.73
N ARG A 14 -1.44 11.83 -10.88
CA ARG A 14 -0.45 11.70 -11.95
C ARG A 14 0.94 12.20 -11.55
N GLU A 15 1.00 13.23 -10.70
CA GLU A 15 2.25 13.77 -10.16
C GLU A 15 2.86 12.91 -9.03
N GLY A 16 2.21 11.82 -8.62
CA GLY A 16 2.68 10.97 -7.51
C GLY A 16 2.56 11.64 -6.13
N ARG A 17 1.79 12.74 -6.01
CA ARG A 17 1.50 13.38 -4.71
C ARG A 17 0.39 12.65 -3.94
N ILE A 18 -0.34 11.77 -4.63
CA ILE A 18 -1.35 10.88 -4.05
C ILE A 18 -1.01 9.49 -4.58
N ASP A 19 -0.71 8.56 -3.67
CA ASP A 19 -0.39 7.17 -4.05
C ASP A 19 -1.63 6.30 -4.22
N ILE A 20 -2.73 6.66 -3.54
CA ILE A 20 -3.95 5.84 -3.49
C ILE A 20 -5.16 6.69 -3.91
N LEU A 21 -5.85 6.22 -4.96
CA LEU A 21 -7.10 6.80 -5.44
C LEU A 21 -8.26 5.83 -5.19
N ILE A 22 -9.31 6.32 -4.53
CA ILE A 22 -10.56 5.58 -4.30
C ILE A 22 -11.64 6.14 -5.24
N ALA A 23 -12.28 5.27 -6.00
CA ALA A 23 -13.29 5.65 -6.99
C ALA A 23 -14.41 4.62 -7.12
N THR A 24 -15.59 5.08 -7.54
CA THR A 24 -16.72 4.24 -7.98
C THR A 24 -16.75 4.12 -9.50
N ASP A 25 -17.44 3.13 -10.06
CA ASP A 25 -17.54 2.95 -11.53
C ASP A 25 -18.08 4.19 -12.24
N VAL A 26 -19.09 4.84 -11.65
CA VAL A 26 -19.68 6.08 -12.17
C VAL A 26 -18.66 7.22 -12.11
N ALA A 27 -17.93 7.33 -11.00
CA ALA A 27 -16.92 8.37 -10.85
C ALA A 27 -15.70 8.15 -11.76
N ALA A 28 -15.37 6.90 -12.12
CA ALA A 28 -14.21 6.55 -12.92
C ALA A 28 -14.45 6.66 -14.44
N ARG A 29 -15.71 6.69 -14.89
CA ARG A 29 -16.05 6.90 -16.31
C ARG A 29 -15.62 8.29 -16.78
N GLY A 30 -14.98 8.35 -17.95
CA GLY A 30 -14.50 9.60 -18.54
C GLY A 30 -13.26 10.20 -17.85
N ILE A 31 -12.63 9.45 -16.93
CA ILE A 31 -11.36 9.83 -16.34
C ILE A 31 -10.24 9.02 -17.00
N ASP A 32 -9.26 9.74 -17.55
CA ASP A 32 -7.98 9.13 -17.92
C ASP A 32 -7.12 8.93 -16.66
N VAL A 33 -7.14 7.70 -16.18
CA VAL A 33 -6.33 7.25 -15.04
C VAL A 33 -5.00 6.75 -15.59
N PRO A 34 -3.85 7.25 -15.09
CA PRO A 34 -2.55 6.75 -15.50
C PRO A 34 -2.45 5.24 -15.23
N ALA A 35 -1.51 4.58 -15.91
CA ALA A 35 -1.23 3.17 -15.64
C ALA A 35 -0.80 3.02 -14.18
N VAL A 36 -1.55 2.23 -13.40
CA VAL A 36 -1.26 1.97 -11.98
C VAL A 36 -0.62 0.60 -11.80
N ASP A 37 0.19 0.42 -10.76
CA ASP A 37 0.81 -0.88 -10.45
C ASP A 37 -0.18 -1.89 -9.85
N LEU A 38 -1.25 -1.38 -9.23
CA LEU A 38 -2.21 -2.18 -8.49
C LEU A 38 -3.64 -1.64 -8.61
N VAL A 39 -4.59 -2.54 -8.85
CA VAL A 39 -6.03 -2.28 -8.76
C VAL A 39 -6.66 -3.16 -7.69
N VAL A 40 -7.29 -2.56 -6.68
CA VAL A 40 -8.06 -3.27 -5.65
C VAL A 40 -9.55 -3.08 -5.88
N ASN A 41 -10.25 -4.17 -6.18
CA ASN A 41 -11.71 -4.21 -6.21
C ASN A 41 -12.19 -4.46 -4.78
N PHE A 42 -12.51 -3.38 -4.07
CA PHE A 42 -12.98 -3.46 -2.70
C PHE A 42 -14.33 -4.18 -2.59
N ASP A 43 -15.27 -3.82 -3.48
CA ASP A 43 -16.55 -4.51 -3.64
C ASP A 43 -16.58 -5.29 -4.97
N VAL A 44 -17.23 -6.45 -4.96
CA VAL A 44 -17.42 -7.25 -6.17
C VAL A 44 -18.27 -6.47 -7.17
N PRO A 45 -17.79 -6.26 -8.41
CA PRO A 45 -18.55 -5.56 -9.44
C PRO A 45 -19.93 -6.18 -9.64
N GLN A 46 -20.95 -5.33 -9.80
CA GLN A 46 -22.33 -5.79 -10.09
C GLN A 46 -22.46 -6.36 -11.50
N ASP A 47 -21.66 -5.84 -12.43
CA ASP A 47 -21.54 -6.33 -13.80
C ASP A 47 -20.13 -6.88 -14.04
N THR A 48 -20.06 -8.02 -14.71
CA THR A 48 -18.81 -8.63 -15.17
C THR A 48 -17.97 -7.72 -16.07
N GLU A 49 -18.59 -6.84 -16.86
CA GLU A 49 -17.87 -5.90 -17.72
C GLU A 49 -17.10 -4.85 -16.91
N TYR A 50 -17.65 -4.42 -15.76
CA TYR A 50 -16.97 -3.50 -14.86
C TYR A 50 -15.68 -4.08 -14.29
N TYR A 51 -15.63 -5.40 -14.04
CA TYR A 51 -14.39 -6.05 -13.62
C TYR A 51 -13.27 -5.80 -14.64
N ILE A 52 -13.54 -6.03 -15.93
CA ILE A 52 -12.56 -5.83 -17.02
C ILE A 52 -12.13 -4.36 -17.10
N HIS A 53 -13.08 -3.43 -17.05
CA HIS A 53 -12.78 -1.99 -17.10
C HIS A 53 -11.95 -1.49 -15.91
N ARG A 54 -12.16 -2.07 -14.72
CA ARG A 54 -11.39 -1.77 -13.50
C ARG A 54 -9.98 -2.32 -13.59
N ILE A 55 -9.80 -3.60 -13.91
CA ILE A 55 -8.45 -4.19 -14.00
C ILE A 55 -7.64 -3.62 -15.17
N GLY A 56 -8.30 -3.15 -16.24
CA GLY A 56 -7.66 -2.46 -17.36
C GLY A 56 -7.01 -1.11 -17.02
N ARG A 57 -6.98 -0.70 -15.74
CA ARG A 57 -6.20 0.44 -15.24
C ARG A 57 -4.76 0.07 -14.88
N THR A 58 -4.49 -1.21 -14.65
CA THR A 58 -3.13 -1.74 -14.48
C THR A 58 -2.65 -2.45 -15.74
N GLY A 59 -1.38 -2.86 -15.79
CA GLY A 59 -0.84 -3.69 -16.87
C GLY A 59 -0.82 -3.06 -18.27
N ARG A 60 -0.78 -1.72 -18.36
CA ARG A 60 -0.78 -0.99 -19.64
C ARG A 60 0.62 -0.88 -20.25
N ALA A 61 0.68 -0.67 -21.57
CA ALA A 61 1.92 -0.46 -22.32
C ALA A 61 2.97 -1.56 -22.09
N GLY A 62 2.52 -2.82 -22.01
CA GLY A 62 3.38 -4.00 -21.84
C GLY A 62 3.97 -4.18 -20.45
N LYS A 63 3.67 -3.30 -19.49
CA LYS A 63 4.10 -3.47 -18.08
C LYS A 63 3.26 -4.54 -17.39
N SER A 64 3.85 -5.21 -16.41
CA SER A 64 3.10 -6.08 -15.49
C SER A 64 2.18 -5.26 -14.58
N GLY A 65 1.03 -5.82 -14.24
CA GLY A 65 0.07 -5.21 -13.32
C GLY A 65 -0.53 -6.25 -12.39
N ARG A 66 -1.00 -5.81 -11.22
CA ARG A 66 -1.69 -6.68 -10.26
C ARG A 66 -3.11 -6.21 -10.01
N SER A 67 -4.01 -7.16 -9.79
CA SER A 67 -5.34 -6.84 -9.28
C SER A 67 -5.78 -7.81 -8.20
N PHE A 68 -6.36 -7.27 -7.13
CA PHE A 68 -7.01 -8.04 -6.08
C PHE A 68 -8.52 -7.75 -6.08
N LEU A 69 -9.29 -8.75 -5.69
CA LEU A 69 -10.73 -8.68 -5.54
C LEU A 69 -11.11 -9.25 -4.18
N PHE A 70 -11.77 -8.45 -3.36
CA PHE A 70 -12.36 -8.93 -2.13
C PHE A 70 -13.75 -9.49 -2.43
N VAL A 71 -14.02 -10.68 -1.90
CA VAL A 71 -15.27 -11.41 -2.14
C VAL A 71 -15.79 -11.89 -0.80
N SER A 72 -17.01 -11.46 -0.46
CA SER A 72 -17.72 -12.03 0.68
C SER A 72 -18.33 -13.39 0.33
N GLY A 73 -18.55 -14.26 1.32
CA GLY A 73 -19.12 -15.60 1.07
C GLY A 73 -20.46 -15.57 0.33
N ARG A 74 -21.27 -14.52 0.55
CA ARG A 74 -22.58 -14.34 -0.11
C ARG A 74 -22.47 -13.93 -1.58
N GLU A 75 -21.29 -13.48 -2.02
CA GLU A 75 -21.03 -12.97 -3.37
C GLU A 75 -20.17 -13.91 -4.22
N MET A 76 -19.91 -15.12 -3.74
CA MET A 76 -19.14 -16.14 -4.48
C MET A 76 -19.74 -16.48 -5.85
N TRP A 77 -21.04 -16.30 -6.04
CA TRP A 77 -21.67 -16.50 -7.34
C TRP A 77 -21.22 -15.43 -8.35
N LYS A 78 -21.09 -14.17 -7.95
CA LYS A 78 -20.57 -13.09 -8.80
C LYS A 78 -19.13 -13.37 -9.25
N LEU A 79 -18.30 -13.91 -8.35
CA LEU A 79 -16.94 -14.33 -8.71
C LEU A 79 -16.93 -15.42 -9.79
N ARG A 80 -17.85 -16.39 -9.71
CA ARG A 80 -17.99 -17.44 -10.73
C ARG A 80 -18.41 -16.86 -12.08
N ASP A 81 -19.31 -15.89 -12.08
CA ASP A 81 -19.75 -15.21 -13.30
C ASP A 81 -18.62 -14.41 -13.95
N ILE A 82 -17.85 -13.65 -13.14
CA ILE A 82 -16.64 -12.94 -13.61
C ILE A 82 -15.65 -13.90 -14.25
N GLN A 83 -15.30 -15.01 -13.58
CA GLN A 83 -14.36 -16.00 -14.10
C GLN A 83 -14.84 -16.64 -15.40
N ARG A 84 -16.15 -16.94 -15.51
CA ARG A 84 -16.75 -17.51 -16.72
C ARG A 84 -16.72 -16.53 -17.88
N TYR A 85 -17.10 -15.28 -17.63
CA TYR A 85 -17.14 -14.22 -18.64
C TYR A 85 -15.73 -13.89 -19.15
N ALA A 86 -14.79 -13.63 -18.22
CA ALA A 86 -13.41 -13.28 -18.53
C ALA A 86 -12.57 -14.48 -18.99
N LYS A 87 -13.08 -15.72 -18.82
CA LYS A 87 -12.37 -16.98 -19.11
C LYS A 87 -11.02 -17.09 -18.37
N ILE A 88 -11.00 -16.63 -17.13
CA ILE A 88 -9.81 -16.68 -16.25
C ILE A 88 -10.12 -17.46 -14.98
N ARG A 89 -9.05 -17.92 -14.32
CA ARG A 89 -9.11 -18.39 -12.93
C ARG A 89 -8.51 -17.31 -12.03
N ILE A 90 -9.27 -16.90 -11.03
CA ILE A 90 -8.83 -15.96 -9.99
C ILE A 90 -8.42 -16.81 -8.79
N ALA A 91 -7.11 -16.85 -8.52
CA ALA A 91 -6.58 -17.60 -7.39
C ALA A 91 -7.00 -16.94 -6.07
N GLN A 92 -7.51 -17.74 -5.14
CA GLN A 92 -7.75 -17.28 -3.77
C GLN A 92 -6.42 -17.10 -3.06
N GLN A 93 -6.24 -15.94 -2.43
CA GLN A 93 -5.08 -15.65 -1.61
C GLN A 93 -5.49 -15.57 -0.14
N ALA A 94 -4.67 -16.13 0.75
CA ALA A 94 -4.85 -15.98 2.18
C ALA A 94 -4.59 -14.52 2.59
N VAL A 95 -5.35 -14.04 3.57
CA VAL A 95 -5.03 -12.75 4.20
C VAL A 95 -3.71 -12.90 4.95
N PRO A 96 -2.74 -11.98 4.76
CA PRO A 96 -1.48 -12.01 5.50
C PRO A 96 -1.74 -12.01 7.01
N LYS A 97 -1.05 -12.88 7.72
CA LYS A 97 -1.09 -12.96 9.18
C LYS A 97 -0.33 -11.78 9.78
N GLU A 98 -0.68 -11.42 11.02
CA GLU A 98 -0.05 -10.30 11.73
C GLU A 98 1.48 -10.40 11.78
N HIS A 99 2.02 -11.59 12.06
CA HIS A 99 3.47 -11.80 12.07
C HIS A 99 4.12 -11.60 10.69
N GLU A 100 3.45 -11.97 9.59
CA GLU A 100 3.96 -11.75 8.23
C GLU A 100 4.02 -10.25 7.92
N ILE A 101 3.01 -9.48 8.38
CA ILE A 101 2.99 -8.02 8.26
C ILE A 101 4.12 -7.41 9.10
N HIS A 102 4.34 -7.89 10.32
CA HIS A 102 5.39 -7.39 11.20
C HIS A 102 6.78 -7.65 10.62
N MET A 103 7.04 -8.86 10.15
CA MET A 103 8.29 -9.19 9.46
C MET A 103 8.51 -8.32 8.23
N ARG A 104 7.49 -8.17 7.37
CA ARG A 104 7.62 -7.36 6.16
C ARG A 104 7.87 -5.88 6.47
N LYS A 105 7.24 -5.34 7.51
CA LYS A 105 7.49 -3.96 7.97
C LYS A 105 8.91 -3.81 8.52
N ALA A 106 9.40 -4.79 9.26
CA ALA A 106 10.77 -4.78 9.79
C ALA A 106 11.80 -4.80 8.66
N GLU A 107 11.62 -5.66 7.65
CA GLU A 107 12.47 -5.71 6.45
C GLU A 107 12.52 -4.35 5.73
N LEU A 108 11.35 -3.77 5.42
CA LEU A 108 11.25 -2.47 4.74
C LEU A 108 11.89 -1.34 5.57
N LEU A 109 11.83 -1.42 6.89
CA LEU A 109 12.49 -0.46 7.77
C LEU A 109 14.01 -0.62 7.70
N THR A 110 14.51 -1.86 7.75
CA THR A 110 15.95 -2.14 7.62
C THR A 110 16.51 -1.63 6.29
N GLU A 111 15.79 -1.83 5.18
CA GLU A 111 16.15 -1.28 3.87
C GLU A 111 16.25 0.25 3.92
N LYS A 112 15.22 0.93 4.44
CA LYS A 112 15.24 2.40 4.57
C LYS A 112 16.36 2.92 5.46
N VAL A 113 16.64 2.23 6.57
CA VAL A 113 17.73 2.60 7.48
C VAL A 113 19.07 2.48 6.76
N ARG A 114 19.28 1.40 5.98
CA ARG A 114 20.50 1.23 5.17
C ARG A 114 20.65 2.35 4.15
N ASP A 115 19.60 2.64 3.39
CA ASP A 115 19.62 3.69 2.37
C ASP A 115 19.93 5.07 2.98
N LEU A 116 19.37 5.37 4.16
CA LEU A 116 19.64 6.62 4.88
C LEU A 116 21.07 6.70 5.42
N ILE A 117 21.67 5.58 5.85
CA ILE A 117 23.08 5.55 6.27
C ILE A 117 23.99 5.84 5.07
N GLU A 118 23.67 5.31 3.89
CA GLU A 118 24.50 5.46 2.69
C GLU A 118 24.35 6.83 2.02
N THR A 119 23.14 7.41 2.05
CA THR A 119 22.81 8.62 1.26
C THR A 119 22.55 9.86 2.10
N GLY A 120 22.38 9.70 3.41
CA GLY A 120 21.93 10.76 4.31
C GLY A 120 23.06 11.59 4.92
N LYS A 121 22.79 12.89 5.12
CA LYS A 121 23.58 13.72 6.04
C LYS A 121 23.08 13.48 7.45
N LEU A 122 23.76 12.62 8.19
CA LEU A 122 23.35 12.20 9.53
C LEU A 122 24.03 12.97 10.67
N ASP A 123 24.99 13.85 10.37
CA ASP A 123 25.83 14.52 11.37
C ASP A 123 25.05 15.17 12.53
N SER A 124 23.94 15.86 12.21
CA SER A 124 23.08 16.49 13.22
C SER A 124 22.36 15.47 14.11
N TYR A 125 21.97 14.32 13.55
CA TYR A 125 21.34 13.24 14.29
C TYR A 125 22.37 12.46 15.12
N THR A 126 23.59 12.27 14.60
CA THR A 126 24.69 11.64 15.35
C THR A 126 25.00 12.39 16.63
N ALA A 127 25.07 13.73 16.57
CA ALA A 127 25.28 14.55 17.78
C ALA A 127 24.13 14.38 18.80
N GLN A 128 22.87 14.31 18.35
CA GLN A 128 21.73 14.06 19.23
C GLN A 128 21.78 12.66 19.86
N VAL A 129 22.14 11.64 19.08
CA VAL A 129 22.29 10.26 19.58
C VAL A 129 23.42 10.18 20.60
N GLN A 130 24.56 10.82 20.35
CA GLN A 130 25.68 10.89 21.31
C GLN A 130 25.27 11.56 22.63
N GLN A 131 24.44 12.60 22.57
CA GLN A 131 23.91 13.25 23.77
C GLN A 131 22.99 12.31 24.57
N ILE A 132 22.14 11.52 23.90
CA ILE A 132 21.26 10.55 24.57
C ILE A 132 22.07 9.40 25.17
N MET A 133 23.10 8.92 24.46
CA MET A 133 23.99 7.86 24.96
C MET A 133 24.66 8.29 26.27
N GLY A 134 25.21 9.52 26.32
CA GLY A 134 25.96 9.99 27.48
C GLY A 134 27.02 8.99 27.92
N GLU A 135 27.09 8.70 29.21
CA GLU A 135 27.91 7.61 29.77
C GLU A 135 27.09 6.36 30.14
N GLU A 136 25.76 6.45 30.13
CA GLU A 136 24.85 5.45 30.71
C GLU A 136 24.32 4.44 29.69
N TYR A 137 24.24 4.81 28.40
CA TYR A 137 23.58 4.00 27.37
C TYR A 137 24.48 3.77 26.16
N THR A 138 24.38 2.57 25.59
CA THR A 138 25.09 2.24 24.35
C THR A 138 24.29 2.67 23.11
N SER A 139 24.96 2.71 21.95
CA SER A 139 24.29 2.95 20.67
C SER A 139 23.22 1.89 20.37
N LEU A 140 23.39 0.66 20.87
CA LEU A 140 22.43 -0.43 20.72
C LEU A 140 21.18 -0.20 21.57
N ASP A 141 21.34 0.33 22.79
CA ASP A 141 20.21 0.66 23.67
C ASP A 141 19.35 1.76 23.04
N VAL A 142 19.99 2.83 22.56
CA VAL A 142 19.29 3.94 21.90
C VAL A 142 18.63 3.48 20.60
N ALA A 143 19.31 2.69 19.77
CA ALA A 143 18.73 2.15 18.55
C ALA A 143 17.53 1.23 18.83
N SER A 144 17.62 0.38 19.86
CA SER A 144 16.53 -0.51 20.28
C SER A 144 15.32 0.27 20.80
N ALA A 145 15.54 1.34 21.57
CA ALA A 145 14.48 2.22 22.05
C ALA A 145 13.76 2.96 20.90
N LEU A 146 14.52 3.54 19.96
CA LEU A 146 13.97 4.21 18.78
C LEU A 146 13.19 3.24 17.88
N LEU A 147 13.72 2.02 17.71
CA LEU A 147 13.06 0.97 16.94
C LEU A 147 11.74 0.55 17.60
N SER A 148 11.70 0.40 18.93
CA SER A 148 10.48 0.09 19.67
C SER A 148 9.43 1.20 19.60
N LEU A 149 9.84 2.46 19.65
CA LEU A 149 8.96 3.61 19.44
C LEU A 149 8.35 3.60 18.02
N TYR A 150 9.18 3.35 17.01
CA TYR A 150 8.72 3.30 15.62
C TYR A 150 7.82 2.09 15.34
N ALA A 151 8.10 0.94 15.93
CA ALA A 151 7.27 -0.26 15.82
C ALA A 151 5.92 -0.12 16.56
N GLY A 152 5.72 0.92 17.37
CA GLY A 152 4.51 1.12 18.17
C GLY A 152 4.39 0.14 19.35
N SER A 153 5.45 -0.61 19.66
CA SER A 153 5.52 -1.55 20.80
C SER A 153 5.73 -0.85 22.16
N GLY A 154 5.94 0.46 22.16
CA GLY A 154 6.27 1.26 23.35
C GLY A 154 5.15 1.50 24.38
N GLN A 155 3.92 0.99 24.19
CA GLN A 155 2.88 0.99 25.23
C GLN A 155 1.96 -0.24 25.15
N ARG A 156 2.46 -1.38 25.62
CA ARG A 156 1.64 -2.38 26.33
C ARG A 156 2.47 -2.91 27.51
N SER A 157 2.60 -2.07 28.54
CA SER A 157 2.79 -2.61 29.88
C SER A 157 1.41 -3.02 30.34
N ASP A 158 1.12 -4.32 30.23
CA ASP A 158 -0.08 -4.94 30.75
C ASP A 158 -0.22 -4.61 32.24
N LYS A 159 -1.36 -4.02 32.60
CA LYS A 159 -1.97 -4.10 33.93
C LYS A 159 -3.19 -5.00 33.81
#